data_AF-A0A662PW08-F1
#
_entry.id   AF-A0A662PW08-F1
#
_cell.length_a   1.000
_cell.length_b   1.000
_cell.length_c   1.000
_cell.angle_alpha   90.00
_cell.angle_beta   90.00
_cell.angle_gamma   90.00
#
_symmetry.space_group_name_H-M   'P 1'
#
loop_
_entity.id
_entity.type
_entity.pdbx_description
1 polymer ?
#
loop_
_entity_poly.entity_id
_entity_poly.type
_entity_poly.pdbx_seq_one_letter_code
_entity_poly.pdbx_strand_id
1 'polypeptide(L)'
;MAEQIQKIEWDFGDGLREYEVVEAERCVYISISPFLRRFDFYYSEGASFDLLARIERQKFLEMRKAWKKQFGSGWLGYLEITRENAVQRLREAMDFWEERGFAVVTCDIKDAEAVAKFTKRRAVAVAFRKKDGDFERVYQIKRC
;
A
#
# COMPACT_ATOMS: atom_id res chain seq x y z
N MET A 1 -17.12 -18.25 6.06
CA MET A 1 -15.95 -18.80 6.78
C MET A 1 -15.13 -17.62 7.23
N ALA A 2 -15.02 -17.36 8.53
CA ALA A 2 -14.21 -16.24 9.01
C ALA A 2 -12.73 -16.57 8.77
N GLU A 3 -12.01 -15.73 8.02
CA GLU A 3 -10.55 -15.85 7.90
C GLU A 3 -9.94 -15.73 9.30
N GLN A 4 -9.23 -16.77 9.72
CA GLN A 4 -8.54 -16.77 11.01
C GLN A 4 -7.29 -15.90 10.86
N ILE A 5 -7.37 -14.66 11.35
CA ILE A 5 -6.26 -13.71 11.29
C ILE A 5 -5.14 -14.23 12.20
N GLN A 6 -4.03 -14.67 11.61
CA GLN A 6 -2.85 -15.08 12.36
C GLN A 6 -2.21 -13.84 13.00
N LYS A 7 -1.93 -13.93 14.29
CA LYS A 7 -1.24 -12.87 15.06
C LYS A 7 0.13 -13.34 15.47
N ILE A 8 1.12 -12.46 15.44
CA ILE A 8 2.47 -12.71 15.91
C ILE A 8 2.94 -11.61 16.85
N GLU A 9 3.84 -11.95 17.77
CA GLU A 9 4.55 -10.96 18.57
C GLU A 9 5.92 -10.67 17.93
N TRP A 10 6.26 -9.39 17.79
CA TRP A 10 7.56 -8.98 17.25
C TRP A 10 8.06 -7.71 17.95
N ASP A 11 9.37 -7.51 17.99
CA ASP A 11 10.00 -6.29 18.51
C ASP A 11 10.85 -5.64 17.41
N PHE A 12 10.50 -4.40 17.03
CA PHE A 12 11.25 -3.61 16.04
C PHE A 12 12.26 -2.65 16.68
N GLY A 13 12.62 -2.86 17.95
CA GLY A 13 13.49 -1.99 18.73
C GLY A 13 12.75 -0.94 19.56
N ASP A 14 11.42 -0.99 19.60
CA ASP A 14 10.55 -0.13 20.40
C ASP A 14 9.62 -0.92 21.35
N GLY A 15 10.01 -2.17 21.63
CA GLY A 15 9.33 -3.10 22.53
C GLY A 15 8.47 -4.12 21.79
N LEU A 16 8.19 -5.23 22.48
CA LEU A 16 7.36 -6.32 21.97
C LEU A 16 5.92 -5.85 21.71
N ARG A 17 5.39 -6.16 20.53
CA ARG A 17 4.02 -5.82 20.12
C ARG A 17 3.38 -6.93 19.30
N GLU A 18 2.06 -6.98 19.31
CA GLU A 18 1.24 -7.92 18.52
C GLU A 18 0.92 -7.35 17.14
N TYR A 19 1.01 -8.19 16.10
CA TYR A 19 0.82 -7.82 14.70
C TYR A 19 -0.04 -8.84 13.95
N GLU A 20 -0.86 -8.37 13.01
CA GLU A 20 -1.67 -9.22 12.13
C GLU A 20 -0.84 -9.64 10.90
N VAL A 21 -0.88 -10.92 10.52
CA VAL A 21 -0.22 -11.41 9.30
C VAL A 21 -1.18 -11.26 8.13
N VAL A 22 -0.73 -10.63 7.05
CA VAL A 22 -1.50 -10.52 5.79
C VAL A 22 -0.66 -11.03 4.64
N GLU A 23 -1.23 -11.95 3.87
CA GLU A 23 -0.59 -12.51 2.68
C GLU A 23 -0.20 -11.42 1.69
N ALA A 24 0.98 -11.55 1.07
CA ALA A 24 1.51 -10.55 0.13
C ALA A 24 0.57 -10.32 -1.08
N GLU A 25 -0.18 -11.34 -1.49
CA GLU A 25 -1.21 -11.28 -2.54
C GLU A 25 -2.39 -10.37 -2.21
N ARG A 26 -2.55 -10.03 -0.93
CA ARG A 26 -3.57 -9.13 -0.40
C ARG A 26 -2.98 -7.80 0.01
N CYS A 27 -1.76 -7.47 -0.37
CA CYS A 27 -1.12 -6.22 -0.01
C CYS A 27 -0.77 -5.37 -1.24
N VAL A 28 -0.97 -4.07 -1.11
CA VAL A 28 -0.50 -3.07 -2.06
C VAL A 28 0.40 -2.07 -1.34
N TYR A 29 1.60 -1.92 -1.85
CA TYR A 29 2.61 -1.02 -1.31
C TYR A 29 2.36 0.41 -1.79
N ILE A 30 2.22 1.35 -0.86
CA ILE A 30 2.13 2.76 -1.16
C ILE A 30 3.50 3.43 -1.05
N SER A 31 3.86 4.18 -2.09
CA SER A 31 4.98 5.11 -2.07
C SER A 31 4.47 6.49 -2.45
N ILE A 32 4.78 7.49 -1.62
CA ILE A 32 4.53 8.89 -1.93
C ILE A 32 5.87 9.49 -2.32
N SER A 33 6.07 9.78 -3.60
CA SER A 33 7.30 10.42 -4.06
C SER A 33 7.03 11.88 -4.43
N PRO A 34 7.83 12.83 -3.91
CA PRO A 34 7.87 14.18 -4.47
C PRO A 34 8.49 14.21 -5.88
N PHE A 35 9.01 13.08 -6.38
CA PHE A 35 9.65 12.93 -7.68
C PHE A 35 9.37 11.54 -8.27
N LEU A 36 8.16 11.25 -8.77
CA LEU A 36 8.01 10.13 -9.71
C LEU A 36 8.71 10.50 -11.03
N ARG A 37 10.04 10.35 -11.04
CA ARG A 37 10.89 10.44 -12.24
C ARG A 37 10.61 9.23 -13.12
N ARG A 38 9.91 9.43 -14.22
CA ARG A 38 10.45 9.23 -15.58
C ARG A 38 9.39 9.56 -16.64
N PHE A 39 9.82 10.43 -17.56
CA PHE A 39 9.17 10.95 -18.78
C PHE A 39 8.34 12.23 -18.61
N ASP A 40 9.02 13.33 -18.93
CA ASP A 40 8.56 14.62 -19.43
C ASP A 40 7.90 15.65 -18.48
N PHE A 41 8.72 16.65 -18.12
CA PHE A 41 8.42 18.09 -18.03
C PHE A 41 7.30 18.65 -17.13
N TYR A 42 6.81 17.95 -16.10
CA TYR A 42 6.10 18.59 -14.98
C TYR A 42 6.49 17.97 -13.63
N TYR A 43 6.75 18.82 -12.63
CA TYR A 43 6.88 18.39 -11.23
C TYR A 43 5.47 18.14 -10.67
N SER A 44 4.91 16.95 -10.88
CA SER A 44 3.76 16.50 -10.09
C SER A 44 4.22 15.62 -8.94
N GLU A 45 3.75 15.95 -7.73
CA GLU A 45 3.82 15.03 -6.60
C GLU A 45 2.97 13.82 -6.98
N GLY A 46 3.50 12.60 -6.80
CA GLY A 46 2.83 11.40 -7.31
C GLY A 46 2.86 10.29 -6.28
N ALA A 47 1.82 9.47 -6.26
CA ALA A 47 1.76 8.28 -5.45
C ALA A 47 1.70 7.03 -6.34
N SER A 48 2.46 6.00 -5.96
CA SER A 48 2.36 4.67 -6.56
C SER A 48 1.77 3.69 -5.55
N PHE A 49 0.94 2.80 -6.07
CA PHE A 49 0.36 1.66 -5.36
C PHE A 49 0.79 0.40 -6.10
N ASP A 50 1.79 -0.29 -5.56
CA ASP A 50 2.46 -1.41 -6.20
C ASP A 50 2.02 -2.73 -5.55
N LEU A 51 1.52 -3.67 -6.35
CA LEU A 51 1.15 -5.00 -5.88
C LEU A 51 2.40 -5.72 -5.35
N LEU A 52 2.34 -6.22 -4.11
CA LEU A 52 3.48 -6.91 -3.51
C LEU A 52 3.68 -8.34 -4.02
N ALA A 53 2.62 -8.96 -4.52
CA ALA A 53 2.68 -10.25 -5.20
C ALA A 53 1.88 -10.23 -6.49
N ARG A 54 2.19 -11.17 -7.38
CA ARG A 54 1.42 -11.35 -8.62
C ARG A 54 0.02 -11.80 -8.25
N ILE A 55 -0.98 -11.17 -8.86
CA ILE A 55 -2.37 -11.59 -8.80
C ILE A 55 -2.77 -12.22 -10.12
N GLU A 56 -3.92 -12.90 -10.13
CA GLU A 56 -4.49 -13.47 -11.34
C GLU A 56 -4.65 -12.40 -12.45
N ARG A 57 -4.27 -12.76 -13.68
CA ARG A 57 -4.27 -11.84 -14.83
C ARG A 57 -5.64 -11.19 -15.06
N GLN A 58 -6.73 -11.94 -14.93
CA GLN A 58 -8.08 -11.43 -15.16
C GLN A 58 -8.44 -10.36 -14.11
N LYS A 59 -8.19 -10.66 -12.83
CA LYS A 59 -8.35 -9.71 -11.72
C LYS A 59 -7.53 -8.44 -11.92
N PHE A 60 -6.27 -8.57 -12.38
CA PHE A 60 -5.42 -7.43 -12.70
C PHE A 60 -6.01 -6.53 -13.80
N LEU A 61 -6.51 -7.13 -14.89
CA LEU A 61 -7.09 -6.38 -16.01
C LEU A 61 -8.37 -5.63 -15.61
N GLU A 62 -9.23 -6.27 -14.82
CA GLU A 62 -10.45 -5.66 -14.29
C GLU A 62 -10.14 -4.48 -13.38
N MET A 63 -9.19 -4.66 -12.46
CA MET A 63 -8.71 -3.59 -11.58
C MET A 63 -8.08 -2.46 -12.38
N ARG A 64 -7.25 -2.74 -13.38
CA ARG A 64 -6.66 -1.72 -14.25
C ARG A 64 -7.74 -0.92 -15.00
N LYS A 65 -8.78 -1.59 -15.49
CA LYS A 65 -9.91 -0.92 -16.17
C LYS A 65 -10.69 -0.03 -15.20
N ALA A 66 -10.96 -0.51 -13.99
CA ALA A 66 -11.64 0.26 -12.95
C ALA A 66 -10.80 1.45 -12.49
N TRP A 67 -9.49 1.26 -12.27
CA TRP A 67 -8.53 2.30 -11.92
C TRP A 67 -8.51 3.40 -12.97
N LYS A 68 -8.39 3.03 -14.26
CA LYS A 68 -8.44 4.00 -15.36
C LYS A 68 -9.75 4.78 -15.38
N LYS A 69 -10.88 4.13 -15.12
CA LYS A 69 -12.19 4.78 -15.07
C LYS A 69 -12.29 5.80 -13.93
N GLN A 70 -11.72 5.49 -12.77
CA GLN A 70 -11.83 6.32 -11.57
C GLN A 70 -10.77 7.43 -11.50
N PHE A 71 -9.52 7.11 -11.86
CA PHE A 71 -8.37 8.00 -11.68
C PHE A 71 -7.81 8.54 -12.99
N GLY A 72 -8.29 8.07 -14.16
CA GLY A 72 -7.83 8.51 -15.48
C GLY A 72 -6.51 7.88 -15.95
N SER A 73 -5.77 7.24 -15.04
CA SER A 73 -4.47 6.62 -15.36
C SER A 73 -4.62 5.25 -16.01
N GLY A 74 -3.91 5.05 -17.13
CA GLY A 74 -3.78 3.73 -17.77
C GLY A 74 -2.85 2.76 -17.04
N TRP A 75 -2.12 3.25 -16.04
CA TRP A 75 -1.23 2.47 -15.17
C TRP A 75 -1.94 2.25 -13.83
N LEU A 76 -2.27 0.98 -13.54
CA LEU A 76 -2.87 0.60 -12.27
C LEU A 76 -1.97 0.97 -11.10
N GLY A 77 -2.50 1.75 -10.17
CA GLY A 77 -1.79 2.17 -8.97
C GLY A 77 -0.97 3.45 -9.12
N TYR A 78 -0.77 3.96 -10.33
CA TYR A 78 -0.21 5.31 -10.50
C TYR A 78 -1.31 6.35 -10.26
N LEU A 79 -1.04 7.29 -9.36
CA LEU A 79 -1.92 8.37 -8.99
C LEU A 79 -1.17 9.70 -9.04
N GLU A 80 -1.62 10.58 -9.93
CA GLU A 80 -1.19 11.97 -9.94
C GLU A 80 -1.92 12.76 -8.86
N ILE A 81 -1.17 13.46 -8.03
CA ILE A 81 -1.69 14.28 -6.93
C ILE A 81 -1.10 15.70 -6.99
N THR A 82 -1.83 16.66 -6.44
CA THR A 82 -1.32 18.01 -6.17
C THR A 82 -1.44 18.27 -4.67
N ARG A 83 -0.73 19.26 -4.14
CA ARG A 83 -0.81 19.59 -2.70
C ARG A 83 -2.23 19.84 -2.21
N GLU A 84 -3.06 20.43 -3.07
CA GLU A 84 -4.45 20.79 -2.76
C GLU A 84 -5.37 19.57 -2.72
N ASN A 85 -5.11 18.54 -3.54
CA ASN A 85 -5.99 17.37 -3.66
C ASN A 85 -5.40 16.07 -3.08
N ALA A 86 -4.13 16.08 -2.66
CA ALA A 86 -3.37 14.89 -2.27
C ALA A 86 -4.11 14.04 -1.24
N VAL A 87 -4.63 14.66 -0.17
CA VAL A 87 -5.35 13.95 0.89
C VAL A 87 -6.58 13.23 0.36
N GLN A 88 -7.38 13.91 -0.46
CA GLN A 88 -8.60 13.34 -1.01
C GLN A 88 -8.26 12.21 -1.99
N ARG A 89 -7.35 12.44 -2.93
CA ARG A 89 -6.99 11.45 -3.95
C ARG A 89 -6.33 10.21 -3.35
N LEU A 90 -5.45 10.39 -2.36
CA LEU A 90 -4.84 9.28 -1.63
C LEU A 90 -5.89 8.45 -0.91
N ARG A 91 -6.89 9.09 -0.26
CA ARG A 91 -7.99 8.36 0.37
C ARG A 91 -8.80 7.54 -0.62
N GLU A 92 -9.23 8.16 -1.72
CA GLU A 92 -10.01 7.48 -2.77
C GLU A 92 -9.23 6.29 -3.36
N ALA A 93 -7.93 6.45 -3.56
CA ALA A 93 -7.06 5.37 -4.01
C ALA A 93 -6.94 4.26 -2.97
N MET A 94 -6.80 4.59 -1.68
CA MET A 94 -6.79 3.59 -0.61
C MET A 94 -8.12 2.84 -0.53
N ASP A 95 -9.25 3.54 -0.59
CA ASP A 95 -10.58 2.94 -0.62
C ASP A 95 -10.73 1.98 -1.81
N PHE A 96 -10.26 2.39 -3.00
CA PHE A 96 -10.28 1.53 -4.18
C PHE A 96 -9.62 0.17 -3.91
N TRP A 97 -8.47 0.15 -3.23
CA TRP A 97 -7.72 -1.07 -2.93
C TRP A 97 -8.38 -1.87 -1.80
N GLU A 98 -8.77 -1.21 -0.71
CA GLU A 98 -9.38 -1.83 0.46
C GLU A 98 -10.73 -2.49 0.14
N GLU A 99 -11.59 -1.83 -0.63
CA GLU A 99 -12.87 -2.38 -1.11
C GLU A 99 -12.68 -3.64 -1.96
N ARG A 100 -11.49 -3.82 -2.54
CA ARG A 100 -11.13 -4.98 -3.38
C ARG A 100 -10.33 -6.03 -2.61
N GLY A 101 -10.27 -5.89 -1.28
CA GLY A 101 -9.67 -6.85 -0.36
C GLY A 101 -8.16 -6.72 -0.20
N PHE A 102 -7.57 -5.58 -0.61
CA PHE A 102 -6.15 -5.31 -0.42
C PHE A 102 -5.90 -4.41 0.79
N ALA A 103 -4.94 -4.78 1.63
CA ALA A 103 -4.37 -3.90 2.63
C ALA A 103 -3.36 -2.94 1.95
N VAL A 104 -3.50 -1.64 2.21
CA VAL A 104 -2.51 -0.65 1.80
C VAL A 104 -1.41 -0.58 2.85
N VAL A 105 -0.16 -0.74 2.43
CA VAL A 105 0.98 -0.91 3.31
C VAL A 105 2.19 -0.09 2.86
N THR A 106 3.11 0.25 3.76
CA THR A 106 4.43 0.83 3.42
C THR A 106 5.54 0.16 4.23
N CYS A 107 6.80 0.28 3.83
CA CYS A 107 7.95 -0.39 4.46
C CYS A 107 8.63 0.46 5.54
N ASP A 108 8.26 1.73 5.68
CA ASP A 108 8.84 2.66 6.64
C ASP A 108 7.75 3.13 7.61
N ILE A 109 8.01 3.05 8.92
CA ILE A 109 7.05 3.45 9.95
C ILE A 109 6.77 4.96 9.93
N LYS A 110 7.74 5.79 9.57
CA LYS A 110 7.56 7.24 9.42
C LYS A 110 6.69 7.54 8.21
N ASP A 111 6.86 6.82 7.11
CA ASP A 111 5.97 6.92 5.95
C ASP A 111 4.57 6.42 6.29
N ALA A 112 4.46 5.34 7.08
CA ALA A 112 3.17 4.82 7.54
C ALA A 112 2.44 5.83 8.41
N GLU A 113 3.14 6.46 9.36
CA GLU A 113 2.61 7.52 10.21
C GLU A 113 2.26 8.79 9.41
N ALA A 114 3.06 9.13 8.40
CA ALA A 114 2.77 10.24 7.49
C ALA A 114 1.50 9.96 6.68
N VAL A 115 1.42 8.82 5.98
CA VAL A 115 0.23 8.38 5.23
C VAL A 115 -1.00 8.35 6.14
N ALA A 116 -0.88 7.78 7.34
CA ALA A 116 -1.94 7.73 8.34
C ALA A 116 -2.42 9.12 8.75
N LYS A 117 -1.49 10.03 9.05
CA LYS A 117 -1.79 11.42 9.43
C LYS A 117 -2.49 12.15 8.28
N PHE A 118 -1.99 12.03 7.06
CA PHE A 118 -2.58 12.68 5.88
C PHE A 118 -3.98 12.15 5.58
N THR A 119 -4.15 10.83 5.64
CA THR A 119 -5.41 10.17 5.27
C THR A 119 -6.37 10.03 6.46
N LYS A 120 -5.99 10.42 7.68
CA LYS A 120 -6.73 10.16 8.93
C LYS A 120 -7.08 8.67 9.10
N ARG A 121 -6.17 7.79 8.70
CA ARG A 121 -6.32 6.33 8.82
C ARG A 121 -5.34 5.79 9.86
N ARG A 122 -5.45 4.49 10.17
CA ARG A 122 -4.44 3.80 10.98
C ARG A 122 -3.16 3.66 10.16
N ALA A 123 -2.01 3.87 10.81
CA ALA A 123 -0.71 3.59 10.20
C ALA A 123 -0.55 2.09 10.00
N VAL A 124 -0.17 1.71 8.78
CA VAL A 124 0.09 0.31 8.43
C VAL A 124 1.47 0.23 7.80
N ALA A 125 2.42 -0.30 8.59
CA ALA A 125 3.77 -0.59 8.14
C ALA A 125 3.94 -2.10 7.94
N VAL A 126 4.86 -2.47 7.07
CA VAL A 126 5.24 -3.83 6.72
C VAL A 126 6.73 -3.98 6.90
N ALA A 127 7.13 -5.00 7.64
CA ALA A 127 8.51 -5.41 7.71
C ALA A 127 8.81 -6.46 6.64
N PHE A 128 9.84 -6.21 5.83
CA PHE A 128 10.42 -7.21 4.93
C PHE A 128 11.74 -7.71 5.52
N ARG A 129 11.93 -9.03 5.60
CA ARG A 129 13.26 -9.62 5.87
C ARG A 129 13.88 -10.11 4.56
N LYS A 130 15.20 -9.89 4.41
CA LYS A 130 15.99 -10.44 3.31
C LYS A 130 17.16 -11.25 3.89
N LYS A 131 17.24 -12.55 3.56
CA LYS A 131 18.52 -13.27 3.35
C LYS A 131 18.30 -14.64 2.71
N ASP A 132 19.18 -14.97 1.75
CA ASP A 132 19.44 -16.29 1.16
C ASP A 132 18.29 -16.96 0.38
N GLY A 133 17.82 -16.28 -0.68
CA GLY A 133 17.27 -16.97 -1.85
C GLY A 133 15.77 -17.33 -1.85
N ASP A 134 15.14 -17.52 -0.69
CA ASP A 134 13.72 -17.91 -0.62
C ASP A 134 12.85 -16.86 0.10
N PHE A 135 11.67 -16.58 -0.46
CA PHE A 135 10.72 -15.58 0.04
C PHE A 135 9.68 -16.25 0.96
N GLU A 136 9.50 -15.79 2.21
CA GLU A 136 8.20 -15.94 2.87
C GLU A 136 7.90 -14.93 3.99
N ARG A 137 6.67 -14.41 3.92
CA ARG A 137 5.83 -13.65 4.87
C ARG A 137 6.09 -12.15 5.10
N VAL A 138 4.99 -11.41 4.99
CA VAL A 138 4.87 -9.94 4.97
C VAL A 138 3.84 -9.56 6.05
N TYR A 139 4.22 -8.75 7.04
CA TYR A 139 3.37 -8.49 8.22
C TYR A 139 2.57 -7.21 8.09
N GLN A 140 1.28 -7.22 8.40
CA GLN A 140 0.50 -6.00 8.60
C GLN A 140 0.66 -5.52 10.04
N ILE A 141 1.35 -4.40 10.23
CA ILE A 141 1.35 -3.75 11.54
C ILE A 141 0.02 -3.01 11.71
N LYS A 142 -0.96 -3.68 12.30
CA LYS A 142 -2.16 -3.03 12.82
C LYS A 142 -1.91 -2.71 14.29
N ARG A 143 -1.70 -1.44 14.62
CA ARG A 143 -1.79 -0.99 16.03
C ARG A 143 -3.20 -1.30 16.52
N CYS A 144 -3.33 -2.22 17.48
CA CYS A 144 -4.55 -2.41 18.28
C CYS A 144 -4.98 -1.08 18.90
#